data_AF-A0A100JST9-F1
#
_entry.id   AF-A0A100JST9-F1
#
_cell.length_a   1.000
_cell.length_b   1.000
_cell.length_c   1.000
_cell.angle_alpha   90.00
_cell.angle_beta   90.00
_cell.angle_gamma   90.00
#
_symmetry.space_group_name_H-M   'P 1'
#
loop_
_entity.id
_entity.type
_entity.pdbx_description
1 polymer ?
#
loop_
_entity_poly.entity_id
_entity_poly.type
_entity_poly.pdbx_seq_one_letter_code
_entity_poly.pdbx_strand_id
1 'polypeptide(L)'
;MTAAPLVLAVAGLLHPRHLTAATAGHWAGLHIALLPVFPLLALGLIVPLWGRPGRDAEGALTVLAWSGCLVYAAYYSGLDAVAGISAGTVVDNGIRGAAGRLFAVGGELGRTGVYALAVACLATCAVLWRRHGARVLPGAVVLLAACWFFVDSHIFWPRGVFTMLGFAVAFALLTVATYRPAKDTARTEVPANR
;
A
#
# COMPACT_ATOMS: atom_id res chain seq x y z
N MET A 1 9.17 3.30 5.08
CA MET A 1 8.24 2.49 4.27
C MET A 1 7.20 1.74 5.12
N THR A 2 7.53 1.31 6.35
CA THR A 2 6.61 0.56 7.23
C THR A 2 5.60 1.41 8.00
N ALA A 3 5.84 2.71 8.16
CA ALA A 3 4.99 3.58 8.97
C ALA A 3 3.54 3.67 8.49
N ALA A 4 3.31 3.87 7.18
CA ALA A 4 1.97 3.97 6.62
C ALA A 4 1.11 2.71 6.89
N PRO A 5 1.55 1.47 6.57
CA PRO A 5 0.76 0.29 6.90
C PRO A 5 0.55 0.12 8.42
N LEU A 6 1.50 0.48 9.27
CA LEU A 6 1.29 0.42 10.74
C LEU A 6 0.22 1.41 11.22
N VAL A 7 0.22 2.64 10.71
CA VAL A 7 -0.82 3.63 11.00
C VAL A 7 -2.18 3.14 10.54
N LEU A 8 -2.26 2.55 9.33
CA LEU A 8 -3.49 1.97 8.80
C LEU A 8 -3.97 0.76 9.62
N ALA A 9 -3.06 -0.05 10.16
CA ALA A 9 -3.40 -1.15 11.06
C ALA A 9 -4.03 -0.64 12.37
N VAL A 10 -3.44 0.41 12.97
CA VAL A 10 -4.01 1.07 14.16
C VAL A 10 -5.38 1.67 13.84
N ALA A 11 -5.51 2.35 12.70
CA ALA A 11 -6.79 2.91 12.28
C ALA A 11 -7.86 1.83 12.09
N GLY A 12 -7.51 0.67 11.53
CA GLY A 12 -8.39 -0.48 11.40
C GLY A 12 -8.87 -1.06 12.73
N LEU A 13 -8.07 -0.97 13.80
CA LEU A 13 -8.49 -1.33 15.17
C LEU A 13 -9.52 -0.34 15.74
N LEU A 14 -9.40 0.94 15.37
CA LEU A 14 -10.27 2.03 15.85
C LEU A 14 -11.50 2.23 14.96
N HIS A 15 -11.54 1.60 13.79
CA HIS A 15 -12.59 1.76 12.80
C HIS A 15 -13.93 1.19 13.30
N PRO A 16 -15.06 1.94 13.20
CA PRO A 16 -16.37 1.39 13.51
C PRO A 16 -16.69 0.17 12.64
N ARG A 17 -17.25 -0.89 13.21
CA ARG A 17 -17.62 -2.10 12.43
C ARG A 17 -18.83 -1.90 11.52
N HIS A 18 -19.70 -0.96 11.89
CA HIS A 18 -20.93 -0.68 11.17
C HIS A 18 -21.12 0.83 11.04
N LEU A 19 -21.58 1.24 9.86
CA LEU A 19 -22.03 2.61 9.64
C LEU A 19 -23.49 2.74 10.10
N THR A 20 -23.69 3.48 11.18
CA THR A 20 -24.98 3.78 11.81
C THR A 20 -25.04 5.26 12.14
N ALA A 21 -26.21 5.80 12.48
CA ALA A 21 -26.32 7.19 12.92
C ALA A 21 -25.37 7.53 14.10
N ALA A 22 -25.16 6.60 15.03
CA ALA A 22 -24.27 6.82 16.17
C ALA A 22 -22.77 6.76 15.83
N THR A 23 -22.40 6.14 14.71
CA THR A 23 -20.99 5.93 14.31
C THR A 23 -20.58 6.75 13.09
N ALA A 24 -21.51 7.45 12.46
CA ALA A 24 -21.33 8.13 11.18
C ALA A 24 -20.28 9.25 11.22
N GLY A 25 -20.32 10.12 12.24
CA GLY A 25 -19.29 11.14 12.43
C GLY A 25 -17.88 10.55 12.61
N HIS A 26 -17.74 9.50 13.44
CA HIS A 26 -16.43 8.82 13.63
C HIS A 26 -15.95 8.14 12.34
N TRP A 27 -16.87 7.50 11.61
CA TRP A 27 -16.59 6.91 10.30
C TRP A 27 -16.03 7.96 9.32
N ALA A 28 -16.76 9.05 9.09
CA ALA A 28 -16.33 10.10 8.17
C ALA A 28 -15.02 10.76 8.62
N GLY A 29 -14.90 11.09 9.91
CA GLY A 29 -13.72 11.74 10.48
C GLY A 29 -12.46 10.89 10.33
N LEU A 30 -12.57 9.57 10.58
CA LEU A 30 -11.47 8.65 10.38
C LEU A 30 -11.03 8.61 8.91
N HIS A 31 -11.97 8.50 7.96
CA HIS A 31 -11.64 8.50 6.53
C HIS A 31 -11.07 9.84 6.03
N ILE A 32 -11.49 10.99 6.59
CA ILE A 32 -10.83 12.28 6.31
C ILE A 32 -9.35 12.23 6.72
N ALA A 33 -9.06 11.71 7.91
CA ALA A 33 -7.70 11.60 8.42
C ALA A 33 -6.85 10.58 7.64
N LEU A 34 -7.48 9.52 7.10
CA LEU A 34 -6.81 8.45 6.35
C LEU A 34 -6.64 8.73 4.86
N LEU A 35 -7.41 9.66 4.30
CA LEU A 35 -7.32 10.09 2.91
C LEU A 35 -5.87 10.36 2.45
N PRO A 36 -5.02 11.11 3.21
CA PRO A 36 -3.61 11.28 2.85
C PRO A 36 -2.72 10.07 3.18
N VAL A 37 -3.15 9.14 4.02
CA VAL A 37 -2.33 8.01 4.52
C VAL A 37 -2.40 6.79 3.61
N PHE A 38 -3.59 6.45 3.10
CA PHE A 38 -3.76 5.34 2.14
C PHE A 38 -2.82 5.38 0.93
N PRO A 39 -2.67 6.52 0.21
CA PRO A 39 -1.75 6.58 -0.92
C PRO A 39 -0.28 6.40 -0.52
N LEU A 40 0.10 6.68 0.74
CA LEU A 40 1.48 6.49 1.21
C LEU A 40 1.89 5.02 1.28
N LEU A 41 0.95 4.08 1.22
CA LEU A 41 1.27 2.65 1.09
C LEU A 41 2.12 2.38 -0.16
N ALA A 42 1.89 3.15 -1.25
CA ALA A 42 2.66 3.06 -2.49
C ALA A 42 4.16 3.37 -2.30
N LEU A 43 4.53 4.14 -1.27
CA LEU A 43 5.95 4.44 -1.00
C LEU A 43 6.77 3.20 -0.68
N GLY A 44 6.14 2.14 -0.15
CA GLY A 44 6.81 0.85 0.06
C GLY A 44 7.23 0.15 -1.23
N LEU A 45 6.66 0.55 -2.37
CA LEU A 45 6.99 0.04 -3.71
C LEU A 45 7.86 1.03 -4.51
N ILE A 46 7.60 2.33 -4.37
CA ILE A 46 8.33 3.37 -5.10
C ILE A 46 9.77 3.53 -4.57
N VAL A 47 9.97 3.58 -3.26
CA VAL A 47 11.28 3.89 -2.67
C VAL A 47 12.35 2.82 -2.98
N PRO A 48 12.06 1.50 -2.96
CA PRO A 48 13.05 0.50 -3.38
C PRO A 48 13.45 0.60 -4.86
N LEU A 49 12.63 1.26 -5.68
CA LEU A 49 12.86 1.47 -7.11
C LEU A 49 13.33 2.88 -7.44
N TRP A 50 13.67 3.69 -6.44
CA TRP A 50 14.03 5.09 -6.64
C TRP A 50 15.21 5.27 -7.59
N GLY A 51 15.15 6.30 -8.43
CA GLY A 51 16.12 6.56 -9.48
C GLY A 51 15.45 6.76 -10.84
N ARG A 52 16.24 7.06 -11.88
CA ARG A 52 15.69 7.19 -13.25
C ARG A 52 15.59 5.81 -13.91
N PRO A 53 14.39 5.40 -14.40
CA PRO A 53 14.25 4.16 -15.14
C PRO A 53 15.13 4.15 -16.40
N GLY A 54 15.81 3.03 -16.66
CA GLY A 54 16.55 2.81 -17.91
C GLY A 54 15.61 2.58 -19.11
N ARG A 55 16.18 2.42 -20.31
CA ARG A 55 15.42 2.06 -21.54
C ARG A 55 15.35 0.55 -21.77
N ASP A 56 15.51 -0.23 -20.71
CA ASP A 56 15.54 -1.69 -20.72
C ASP A 56 14.29 -2.28 -20.06
N ALA A 57 14.24 -3.62 -19.98
CA ALA A 57 13.10 -4.33 -19.37
C ALA A 57 12.90 -3.94 -17.90
N GLU A 58 13.97 -3.66 -17.16
CA GLU A 58 13.88 -3.24 -15.77
C GLU A 58 13.29 -1.83 -15.64
N GLY A 59 13.70 -0.91 -16.51
CA GLY A 59 13.11 0.42 -16.61
C GLY A 59 11.62 0.37 -16.95
N ALA A 60 11.22 -0.48 -17.91
CA ALA A 60 9.82 -0.69 -18.25
C ALA A 60 9.00 -1.21 -17.05
N LEU A 61 9.51 -2.19 -16.32
CA LEU A 61 8.87 -2.71 -15.10
C LEU A 61 8.80 -1.65 -13.99
N THR A 62 9.82 -0.79 -13.87
CA THR A 62 9.81 0.31 -12.90
C THR A 62 8.70 1.32 -13.22
N VAL A 63 8.56 1.70 -14.50
CA VAL A 63 7.48 2.59 -14.96
C VAL A 63 6.10 1.94 -14.74
N LEU A 64 5.97 0.64 -14.99
CA LEU A 64 4.74 -0.11 -14.71
C LEU A 64 4.40 -0.09 -13.22
N ALA A 65 5.40 -0.31 -12.36
CA ALA A 65 5.22 -0.26 -10.91
C ALA A 65 4.76 1.12 -10.43
N TRP A 66 5.40 2.19 -10.91
CA TRP A 66 5.01 3.56 -10.57
C TRP A 66 3.63 3.93 -11.11
N SER A 67 3.28 3.51 -12.32
CA SER A 67 1.96 3.73 -12.89
C SER A 67 0.88 3.02 -12.06
N GLY A 68 1.11 1.77 -11.68
CA GLY A 68 0.21 1.03 -10.80
C GLY A 68 0.07 1.70 -9.42
N CYS A 69 1.17 2.22 -8.86
CA CYS A 69 1.15 3.00 -7.62
C CYS A 69 0.31 4.28 -7.74
N LEU A 70 0.45 5.01 -8.85
CA LEU A 70 -0.32 6.23 -9.11
C LEU A 70 -1.82 5.92 -9.23
N VAL A 71 -2.17 4.89 -10.00
CA VAL A 71 -3.56 4.45 -10.18
C VAL A 71 -4.14 3.98 -8.85
N TYR A 72 -3.40 3.18 -8.07
CA TYR A 72 -3.79 2.81 -6.71
C TYR A 72 -4.07 4.04 -5.86
N ALA A 73 -3.12 4.98 -5.78
CA ALA A 73 -3.25 6.18 -4.97
C ALA A 73 -4.50 6.99 -5.33
N ALA A 74 -4.75 7.19 -6.63
CA ALA A 74 -5.91 7.94 -7.12
C ALA A 74 -7.23 7.21 -6.80
N TYR A 75 -7.36 5.94 -7.17
CA TYR A 75 -8.60 5.19 -7.03
C TYR A 75 -8.92 4.86 -5.57
N TYR A 76 -7.91 4.56 -4.76
CA TYR A 76 -8.11 4.25 -3.35
C TYR A 76 -8.46 5.51 -2.54
N SER A 77 -7.88 6.67 -2.89
CA SER A 77 -8.34 7.96 -2.34
C SER A 77 -9.78 8.28 -2.76
N GLY A 78 -10.14 7.94 -4.01
CA GLY A 78 -11.52 8.05 -4.49
C GLY A 78 -12.50 7.17 -3.71
N LEU A 79 -12.12 5.92 -3.41
CA LEU A 79 -12.87 5.04 -2.52
C LEU A 79 -13.10 5.73 -1.16
N ASP A 80 -12.06 6.29 -0.56
CA ASP A 80 -12.15 6.90 0.76
C ASP A 80 -13.07 8.12 0.75
N ALA A 81 -13.00 8.94 -0.28
CA ALA A 81 -13.89 10.08 -0.46
C ALA A 81 -15.36 9.67 -0.63
N VAL A 82 -15.65 8.60 -1.38
CA VAL A 82 -17.01 8.17 -1.71
C VAL A 82 -17.61 7.30 -0.60
N ALA A 83 -16.98 6.18 -0.27
CA ALA A 83 -17.49 5.21 0.70
C ALA A 83 -17.13 5.57 2.15
N GLY A 84 -16.01 6.25 2.38
CA GLY A 84 -15.63 6.69 3.71
C GLY A 84 -16.35 7.97 4.10
N ILE A 85 -15.94 9.07 3.46
CA ILE A 85 -16.35 10.42 3.84
C ILE A 85 -17.81 10.66 3.46
N SER A 86 -18.18 10.50 2.19
CA SER A 86 -19.52 10.83 1.72
C SER A 86 -20.58 9.93 2.36
N ALA A 87 -20.34 8.62 2.45
CA ALA A 87 -21.29 7.70 3.10
C ALA A 87 -21.48 8.02 4.59
N GLY A 88 -20.40 8.31 5.31
CA GLY A 88 -20.46 8.77 6.70
C GLY A 88 -21.30 10.04 6.82
N THR A 89 -20.99 11.08 6.04
CA THR A 89 -21.69 12.36 6.06
C THR A 89 -23.18 12.23 5.78
N VAL A 90 -23.60 11.44 4.78
CA VAL A 90 -25.04 11.30 4.47
C VAL A 90 -25.80 10.59 5.59
N VAL A 91 -25.20 9.58 6.24
CA VAL A 91 -25.82 8.89 7.37
C VAL A 91 -25.89 9.78 8.60
N ASP A 92 -24.85 10.56 8.87
CA ASP A 92 -24.79 11.54 9.96
C ASP A 92 -25.90 12.60 9.83
N ASN A 93 -26.22 12.97 8.58
CA ASN A 93 -27.31 13.90 8.25
C ASN A 93 -28.68 13.23 8.08
N GLY A 94 -28.83 11.95 8.45
CA GLY A 94 -30.12 11.24 8.42
C GLY A 94 -30.65 10.90 7.02
N ILE A 95 -29.83 11.00 5.97
CA ILE A 95 -30.22 10.70 4.59
C ILE A 95 -30.27 9.18 4.39
N ARG A 96 -31.49 8.63 4.32
CA ARG A 96 -31.72 7.18 4.17
C ARG A 96 -31.54 6.71 2.74
N GLY A 97 -31.00 5.50 2.56
CA GLY A 97 -30.89 4.82 1.26
C GLY A 97 -29.74 5.27 0.35
N ALA A 98 -28.97 6.31 0.71
CA ALA A 98 -27.83 6.78 -0.08
C ALA A 98 -26.54 5.96 0.15
N ALA A 99 -26.27 5.56 1.40
CA ALA A 99 -25.01 4.91 1.80
C ALA A 99 -24.69 3.63 1.01
N GLY A 100 -25.68 2.78 0.74
CA GLY A 100 -25.47 1.53 -0.02
C GLY A 100 -24.97 1.78 -1.45
N ARG A 101 -25.46 2.83 -2.12
CA ARG A 101 -24.99 3.21 -3.47
C ARG A 101 -23.56 3.76 -3.42
N LEU A 102 -23.24 4.55 -2.40
CA LEU A 102 -21.89 5.06 -2.19
C LEU A 102 -20.90 3.93 -1.89
N PHE A 103 -21.29 2.93 -1.11
CA PHE A 103 -20.49 1.73 -0.90
C PHE A 103 -20.28 0.91 -2.18
N ALA A 104 -21.29 0.78 -3.04
CA ALA A 104 -21.14 0.10 -4.33
C ALA A 104 -20.10 0.79 -5.22
N VAL A 105 -20.24 2.11 -5.42
CA VAL A 105 -19.30 2.91 -6.23
C VAL A 105 -17.90 2.91 -5.59
N GLY A 106 -17.83 3.14 -4.28
CA GLY A 106 -16.57 3.09 -3.54
C GLY A 106 -15.89 1.74 -3.69
N GLY A 107 -16.62 0.63 -3.55
CA GLY A 107 -16.10 -0.73 -3.74
C GLY A 107 -15.53 -0.98 -5.15
N GLU A 108 -16.15 -0.43 -6.20
CA GLU A 108 -15.60 -0.50 -7.57
C GLU A 108 -14.29 0.28 -7.70
N LEU A 109 -14.23 1.48 -7.13
CA LEU A 109 -13.00 2.28 -7.09
C LEU A 109 -11.90 1.54 -6.33
N GLY A 110 -12.21 1.02 -5.14
CA GLY A 110 -11.28 0.27 -4.30
C GLY A 110 -10.72 -0.95 -5.02
N ARG A 111 -11.59 -1.78 -5.62
CA ARG A 111 -11.17 -2.95 -6.37
C ARG A 111 -10.23 -2.59 -7.52
N THR A 112 -10.55 -1.53 -8.27
CA THR A 112 -9.68 -1.03 -9.34
C THR A 112 -8.31 -0.60 -8.81
N GLY A 113 -8.30 0.16 -7.71
CA GLY A 113 -7.07 0.59 -7.05
C GLY A 113 -6.23 -0.59 -6.54
N VAL A 114 -6.85 -1.59 -5.92
CA VAL A 114 -6.14 -2.77 -5.40
C VAL A 114 -5.58 -3.64 -6.52
N TYR A 115 -6.27 -3.77 -7.66
CA TYR A 115 -5.71 -4.46 -8.83
C TYR A 115 -4.50 -3.71 -9.40
N ALA A 116 -4.54 -2.39 -9.46
CA ALA A 116 -3.37 -1.59 -9.84
C ALA A 116 -2.21 -1.76 -8.84
N LEU A 117 -2.50 -1.83 -7.54
CA LEU A 117 -1.50 -2.13 -6.51
C LEU A 117 -0.90 -3.54 -6.69
N ALA A 118 -1.71 -4.54 -7.04
CA ALA A 118 -1.23 -5.89 -7.30
C ALA A 118 -0.25 -5.94 -8.49
N VAL A 119 -0.58 -5.25 -9.58
CA VAL A 119 0.33 -5.07 -10.72
C VAL A 119 1.63 -4.38 -10.28
N ALA A 120 1.53 -3.33 -9.45
CA ALA A 120 2.70 -2.64 -8.93
C ALA A 120 3.57 -3.54 -8.03
N CYS A 121 2.96 -4.37 -7.19
CA CYS A 121 3.67 -5.33 -6.33
C CYS A 121 4.43 -6.36 -7.16
N LEU A 122 3.78 -6.95 -8.18
CA LEU A 122 4.42 -7.91 -9.08
C LEU A 122 5.59 -7.30 -9.84
N ALA A 123 5.40 -6.11 -10.43
CA ALA A 123 6.46 -5.40 -11.14
C ALA A 123 7.63 -5.04 -10.22
N THR A 124 7.34 -4.56 -9.00
CA THR A 124 8.36 -4.25 -7.98
C THR A 124 9.15 -5.49 -7.58
N CYS A 125 8.46 -6.60 -7.29
CA CYS A 125 9.12 -7.87 -6.94
C CYS A 125 9.99 -8.37 -8.08
N ALA A 126 9.54 -8.25 -9.34
CA ALA A 126 10.33 -8.65 -10.50
C ALA A 126 11.61 -7.81 -10.65
N VAL A 127 11.53 -6.49 -10.48
CA VAL A 127 12.72 -5.62 -10.51
C VAL A 127 13.67 -5.95 -9.35
N LEU A 128 13.16 -6.08 -8.13
CA LEU A 128 13.98 -6.38 -6.96
C LEU A 128 14.63 -7.77 -7.05
N TRP A 129 13.93 -8.76 -7.60
CA TRP A 129 14.50 -10.07 -7.89
C TRP A 129 15.66 -9.97 -8.86
N ARG A 130 15.53 -9.19 -9.95
CA ARG A 130 16.60 -9.01 -10.94
C ARG A 130 17.83 -8.33 -10.34
N ARG A 131 17.63 -7.38 -9.41
CA ARG A 131 18.71 -6.62 -8.76
C ARG A 131 19.40 -7.37 -7.61
N HIS A 132 18.66 -8.18 -6.85
CA HIS A 132 19.12 -8.74 -5.57
C HIS A 132 18.98 -10.27 -5.45
N GLY A 133 18.46 -10.93 -6.49
CA GLY A 133 18.28 -12.38 -6.55
C GLY A 133 17.26 -12.90 -5.53
N ALA A 134 17.40 -14.18 -5.17
CA ALA A 134 16.48 -14.89 -4.29
C ALA A 134 16.34 -14.29 -2.87
N ARG A 135 17.22 -13.36 -2.46
CA ARG A 135 17.16 -12.70 -1.14
C ARG A 135 15.84 -11.96 -0.90
N VAL A 136 15.17 -11.52 -1.96
CA VAL A 136 13.91 -10.77 -1.86
C VAL A 136 12.67 -11.67 -1.74
N LEU A 137 12.83 -12.98 -1.92
CA LEU A 137 11.72 -13.94 -1.93
C LEU A 137 10.84 -13.90 -0.69
N PRO A 138 11.37 -13.91 0.55
CA PRO A 138 10.52 -13.89 1.73
C PRO A 138 9.64 -12.63 1.76
N GLY A 139 10.23 -11.46 1.47
CA GLY A 139 9.48 -10.20 1.39
C GLY A 139 8.45 -10.19 0.27
N ALA A 140 8.80 -10.73 -0.91
CA ALA A 140 7.89 -10.80 -2.06
C ALA A 140 6.68 -11.71 -1.79
N VAL A 141 6.89 -12.89 -1.19
CA VAL A 141 5.80 -13.81 -0.83
C VAL A 141 4.85 -13.15 0.16
N VAL A 142 5.37 -12.52 1.22
CA VAL A 142 4.52 -11.82 2.21
C VAL A 142 3.79 -10.65 1.56
N LEU A 143 4.45 -9.89 0.68
CA LEU A 143 3.83 -8.77 -0.04
C LEU A 143 2.65 -9.21 -0.90
N LEU A 144 2.83 -10.25 -1.71
CA LEU A 144 1.80 -10.74 -2.62
C LEU A 144 0.65 -11.40 -1.87
N ALA A 145 0.94 -12.12 -0.78
CA ALA A 145 -0.10 -12.65 0.10
C ALA A 145 -0.92 -11.54 0.76
N ALA A 146 -0.26 -10.50 1.31
CA ALA A 146 -0.95 -9.34 1.87
C ALA A 146 -1.79 -8.62 0.80
N CYS A 147 -1.24 -8.41 -0.40
CA CYS A 147 -1.97 -7.79 -1.51
C CYS A 147 -3.20 -8.60 -1.93
N TRP A 148 -3.11 -9.94 -1.92
CA TRP A 148 -4.25 -10.81 -2.18
C TRP A 148 -5.37 -10.63 -1.14
N PHE A 149 -5.02 -10.63 0.15
CA PHE A 149 -6.00 -10.37 1.22
C PHE A 149 -6.57 -8.95 1.15
N PHE A 150 -5.85 -7.98 0.60
CA PHE A 150 -6.32 -6.61 0.52
C PHE A 150 -7.48 -6.40 -0.45
N VAL A 151 -7.66 -7.32 -1.42
CA VAL A 151 -8.73 -7.26 -2.43
C VAL A 151 -10.11 -7.17 -1.78
N ASP A 152 -10.33 -7.87 -0.66
CA ASP A 152 -11.64 -7.96 -0.02
C ASP A 152 -11.69 -7.43 1.42
N SER A 153 -10.56 -7.14 2.05
CA SER A 153 -10.52 -6.83 3.50
C SER A 153 -10.49 -5.34 3.85
N HIS A 154 -10.00 -4.48 2.96
CA HIS A 154 -9.73 -3.06 3.25
C HIS A 154 -8.95 -2.90 4.57
N ILE A 155 -9.29 -1.95 5.44
CA ILE A 155 -8.72 -1.82 6.80
C ILE A 155 -9.62 -2.42 7.88
N PHE A 156 -10.75 -3.04 7.50
CA PHE A 156 -11.73 -3.51 8.47
C PHE A 156 -11.20 -4.68 9.30
N TRP A 157 -11.39 -4.58 10.62
CA TRP A 157 -11.04 -5.66 11.54
C TRP A 157 -11.84 -6.95 11.24
N PRO A 158 -11.22 -8.15 11.36
CA PRO A 158 -9.81 -8.40 11.67
C PRO A 158 -8.89 -8.44 10.44
N ARG A 159 -9.43 -8.86 9.29
CA ARG A 159 -8.63 -9.19 8.11
C ARG A 159 -7.80 -8.00 7.63
N GLY A 160 -8.39 -6.81 7.56
CA GLY A 160 -7.72 -5.61 7.06
C GLY A 160 -6.53 -5.19 7.93
N VAL A 161 -6.64 -5.32 9.26
CA VAL A 161 -5.52 -5.04 10.17
C VAL A 161 -4.37 -6.02 9.93
N PHE A 162 -4.65 -7.31 9.82
CA PHE A 162 -3.61 -8.30 9.50
C PHE A 162 -3.01 -8.09 8.11
N THR A 163 -3.80 -7.67 7.12
CA THR A 163 -3.31 -7.27 5.80
C THR A 163 -2.30 -6.13 5.90
N MET A 164 -2.62 -5.07 6.65
CA MET A 164 -1.72 -3.93 6.85
C MET A 164 -0.44 -4.34 7.58
N LEU A 165 -0.53 -5.17 8.62
CA LEU A 165 0.65 -5.74 9.28
C LEU A 165 1.50 -6.58 8.31
N GLY A 166 0.85 -7.35 7.42
CA GLY A 166 1.51 -8.09 6.35
C GLY A 166 2.31 -7.17 5.41
N PHE A 167 1.73 -6.05 4.97
CA PHE A 167 2.45 -5.03 4.19
C PHE A 167 3.65 -4.46 4.97
N ALA A 168 3.48 -4.14 6.26
CA ALA A 168 4.58 -3.63 7.08
C ALA A 168 5.73 -4.64 7.18
N VAL A 169 5.43 -5.92 7.42
CA VAL A 169 6.44 -7.00 7.46
C VAL A 169 7.10 -7.17 6.11
N ALA A 170 6.33 -7.21 5.02
CA ALA A 170 6.86 -7.32 3.67
C ALA A 170 7.85 -6.18 3.35
N PHE A 171 7.48 -4.93 3.62
CA PHE A 171 8.35 -3.79 3.39
C PHE A 171 9.62 -3.82 4.26
N ALA A 172 9.53 -4.29 5.50
CA ALA A 172 10.70 -4.49 6.36
C ALA A 172 11.65 -5.54 5.76
N LEU A 173 11.12 -6.70 5.35
CA LEU A 173 11.90 -7.77 4.73
C LEU A 173 12.57 -7.32 3.43
N LEU A 174 11.85 -6.63 2.55
CA LEU A 174 12.40 -6.08 1.31
C LEU A 174 13.46 -5.01 1.57
N THR A 175 13.28 -4.17 2.60
CA THR A 175 14.29 -3.17 3.00
C THR A 175 15.57 -3.85 3.47
N VAL A 176 15.47 -4.87 4.32
CA VAL A 176 16.63 -5.64 4.80
C VAL A 176 17.33 -6.36 3.65
N ALA A 177 16.58 -6.95 2.72
CA ALA A 177 17.14 -7.67 1.58
C ALA A 177 17.86 -6.77 0.56
N THR A 178 17.46 -5.50 0.46
CA THR A 178 18.05 -4.51 -0.46
C THR A 178 19.16 -3.67 0.16
N TYR A 179 19.29 -3.70 1.50
CA TYR A 179 20.35 -2.99 2.22
C TYR A 179 21.74 -3.56 1.89
N ARG A 180 22.68 -2.70 1.48
CA ARG A 180 24.11 -3.03 1.36
C ARG A 180 24.89 -2.24 2.42
N PRO A 181 25.61 -2.90 3.35
CA PRO A 181 26.49 -2.21 4.28
C PRO A 181 27.66 -1.55 3.54
N ALA A 182 28.06 -0.34 3.95
CA ALA A 182 29.16 0.43 3.35
C ALA A 182 30.57 -0.16 3.53
N LYS A 183 30.71 -1.43 3.93
CA LYS A 183 31.98 -2.02 4.39
C LYS A 183 32.86 -2.65 3.31
N ASP A 184 32.38 -2.77 2.07
CA ASP A 184 33.15 -3.40 0.98
C ASP A 184 33.96 -2.42 0.12
N THR A 185 33.77 -1.09 0.24
CA THR A 185 34.55 -0.10 -0.51
C THR A 185 35.91 0.22 0.10
N ALA A 186 36.15 -0.09 1.37
CA ALA A 186 37.41 0.23 2.07
C ALA A 186 38.49 -0.87 1.97
N ARG A 187 38.17 -2.06 1.44
CA ARG A 187 39.11 -3.21 1.42
C ARG A 187 39.92 -3.33 0.12
N THR A 188 39.65 -2.49 -0.88
CA THR A 188 40.39 -2.47 -2.15
C THR A 188 41.48 -1.40 -2.25
N GLU A 189 41.61 -0.51 -1.25
CA GLU A 189 42.74 0.43 -1.15
C GLU A 189 43.81 -0.10 -0.20
N VAL A 190 44.44 -1.22 -0.55
CA VAL A 190 45.80 -1.50 -0.07
C VAL A 190 46.74 -1.24 -1.24
N PRO A 191 47.48 -0.13 -1.26
CA PRO A 191 48.52 0.06 -2.26
C PRO A 191 49.60 -0.98 -2.02
N ALA A 192 49.77 -1.89 -2.98
CA ALA A 192 50.96 -2.72 -3.06
C ALA A 192 52.15 -1.81 -3.38
N ASN A 193 52.81 -1.34 -2.32
CA ASN A 193 54.13 -0.72 -2.42
C ASN A 193 55.15 -1.72 -1.90
N ARG A 194 55.86 -2.37 -2.83
CA ARG A 194 57.23 -2.89 -2.72
C ARG A 194 57.71 -3.40 -4.07
#